data_AF-A0A2E7M7U4-F1
#
_entry.id   AF-A0A2E7M7U4-F1
#
_cell.length_a   1.000
_cell.length_b   1.000
_cell.length_c   1.000
_cell.angle_alpha   90.00
_cell.angle_beta   90.00
_cell.angle_gamma   90.00
#
_symmetry.space_group_name_H-M   'P 1'
#
loop_
_entity.id
_entity.type
_entity.pdbx_description
1 polymer ?
#
loop_
_entity_poly.entity_id
_entity_poly.type
_entity_poly.pdbx_seq_one_letter_code
_entity_poly.pdbx_strand_id
1 'polypeptide(L)'
;MAREIVVEGQELTNLDALECLESVNSITAIDTALERVNLPSATFVGSAIFEDNLELREISLERAEDGWRIDLIANPQLLSFSAPVLDGDNYRLWSESNDQLVDLDLRSATHSSIVVRESPSLRSFDLSSLVEGGSIEFSDTGLRDTLDLSSLEATSSHIVFARNHDLREVRLDDLVEVGQELVFDENPSLDTIRLDHLENALRNILFRDNSSLREVRLPELSYLYGSLSISDNDSLRRVEVPALESVGDPDTVQYLRSSLSLTDNSQLADISFESLHAVGQRLQITGANGLRDLHGLSSLTIVRGNFVLSFNRMLQDITGLNGMESIGMAAAPIGPDAGNYLVRDNPRLPMEQAEALAFDIVGEDNIGGDVIILDVPFGGSF
;
A
#
# COMPACT_ATOMS: atom_id res chain seq x y z
N MET A 1 38.45 -7.03 -16.13
CA MET A 1 37.23 -6.35 -16.58
C MET A 1 36.57 -7.21 -17.64
N ALA A 2 35.47 -7.89 -17.28
CA ALA A 2 34.62 -8.59 -18.24
C ALA A 2 33.44 -7.67 -18.58
N ARG A 3 33.12 -7.51 -19.87
CA ARG A 3 32.00 -6.64 -20.27
C ARG A 3 30.65 -7.28 -19.98
N GLU A 4 30.54 -8.59 -20.16
CA GLU A 4 29.30 -9.33 -20.03
C GLU A 4 29.66 -10.80 -19.82
N ILE A 5 29.00 -11.46 -18.88
CA ILE A 5 29.12 -12.88 -18.62
C ILE A 5 27.71 -13.45 -18.76
N VAL A 6 27.44 -14.06 -19.91
CA VAL A 6 26.17 -14.75 -20.18
C VAL A 6 26.44 -16.24 -20.14
N VAL A 7 25.70 -16.93 -19.28
CA VAL A 7 25.72 -18.38 -19.15
C VAL A 7 24.29 -18.86 -19.32
N GLU A 8 24.10 -19.73 -20.30
CA GLU A 8 22.81 -20.36 -20.56
C GLU A 8 23.01 -21.87 -20.62
N GLY A 9 22.07 -22.60 -20.03
CA GLY A 9 22.00 -24.05 -20.11
C GLY A 9 22.85 -24.80 -19.07
N GLN A 10 22.56 -26.09 -18.99
CA GLN A 10 22.97 -27.00 -17.91
C GLN A 10 24.44 -27.45 -17.97
N GLU A 11 25.27 -26.91 -18.87
CA GLU A 11 26.67 -27.34 -19.04
C GLU A 11 27.61 -26.70 -18.01
N LEU A 12 27.26 -25.54 -17.45
CA LEU A 12 28.07 -24.87 -16.45
C LEU A 12 27.65 -25.27 -15.04
N THR A 13 28.64 -25.70 -14.23
CA THR A 13 28.43 -26.24 -12.87
C THR A 13 29.13 -25.44 -11.77
N ASN A 14 30.03 -24.51 -12.11
CA ASN A 14 30.64 -23.56 -11.18
C ASN A 14 31.13 -22.27 -11.88
N LEU A 15 31.41 -21.24 -11.08
CA LEU A 15 32.00 -19.97 -11.50
C LEU A 15 33.37 -19.70 -10.86
N ASP A 16 34.06 -20.73 -10.36
CA ASP A 16 35.32 -20.60 -9.61
C ASP A 16 36.40 -19.84 -10.39
N ALA A 17 36.39 -19.95 -11.72
CA ALA A 17 37.31 -19.22 -12.59
C ALA A 17 37.14 -17.69 -12.54
N LEU A 18 36.06 -17.19 -11.94
CA LEU A 18 35.71 -15.77 -11.82
C LEU A 18 35.99 -15.19 -10.43
N GLU A 19 36.49 -15.96 -9.47
CA GLU A 19 36.70 -15.50 -8.08
C GLU A 19 37.59 -14.25 -7.97
N CYS A 20 38.57 -14.11 -8.87
CA CYS A 20 39.51 -12.98 -8.92
C CYS A 20 38.98 -11.78 -9.71
N LEU A 21 37.73 -11.83 -10.19
CA LEU A 21 37.23 -10.84 -11.11
C LEU A 21 36.68 -9.63 -10.35
N GLU A 22 37.35 -8.48 -10.51
CA GLU A 22 37.03 -7.26 -9.76
C GLU A 22 35.79 -6.51 -10.29
N SER A 23 35.50 -6.62 -11.60
CA SER A 23 34.44 -5.85 -12.24
C SER A 23 33.80 -6.59 -13.42
N VAL A 24 32.47 -6.70 -13.38
CA VAL A 24 31.56 -7.19 -14.43
C VAL A 24 30.47 -6.14 -14.69
N ASN A 25 30.12 -5.86 -15.95
CA ASN A 25 28.93 -5.02 -16.16
C ASN A 25 27.62 -5.81 -16.03
N SER A 26 27.57 -7.05 -16.51
CA SER A 26 26.41 -7.92 -16.37
C SER A 26 26.81 -9.38 -16.19
N ILE A 27 26.16 -10.06 -15.24
CA ILE A 27 26.16 -11.51 -15.07
C ILE A 27 24.73 -11.98 -15.32
N THR A 28 24.57 -12.92 -16.23
CA THR A 28 23.29 -13.53 -16.55
C THR A 28 23.49 -15.05 -16.54
N ALA A 29 22.80 -15.73 -15.64
CA ALA A 29 22.80 -17.19 -15.53
C ALA A 29 21.35 -17.69 -15.58
N ILE A 30 21.02 -18.35 -16.69
CA ILE A 30 19.66 -18.83 -16.98
C ILE A 30 19.69 -20.34 -17.23
N ASP A 31 18.81 -21.10 -16.56
CA ASP A 31 18.68 -22.55 -16.73
C ASP A 31 20.03 -23.28 -16.61
N THR A 32 20.80 -22.96 -15.58
CA THR A 32 22.12 -23.55 -15.34
C THR A 32 22.08 -24.66 -14.29
N ALA A 33 23.17 -25.44 -14.22
CA ALA A 33 23.40 -26.44 -13.18
C ALA A 33 24.25 -25.88 -12.02
N LEU A 34 24.31 -24.55 -11.86
CA LEU A 34 25.08 -23.91 -10.79
C LEU A 34 24.44 -24.22 -9.44
N GLU A 35 25.22 -24.77 -8.50
CA GLU A 35 24.77 -24.91 -7.11
C GLU A 35 25.06 -23.67 -6.27
N ARG A 36 26.11 -22.92 -6.61
CA ARG A 36 26.55 -21.71 -5.90
C ARG A 36 27.16 -20.69 -6.84
N VAL A 37 27.01 -19.42 -6.47
CA VAL A 37 27.71 -18.29 -7.08
C VAL A 37 28.43 -17.54 -5.98
N ASN A 38 29.76 -17.44 -6.08
CA ASN A 38 30.57 -16.72 -5.12
C ASN A 38 31.58 -15.85 -5.88
N LEU A 39 31.47 -14.54 -5.75
CA LEU A 39 32.34 -13.56 -6.42
C LEU A 39 32.96 -12.61 -5.40
N PRO A 40 33.92 -13.07 -4.58
CA PRO A 40 34.40 -12.34 -3.42
C PRO A 40 35.25 -11.12 -3.77
N SER A 41 35.85 -11.09 -4.96
CA SER A 41 36.66 -9.95 -5.42
C SER A 41 35.84 -8.94 -6.22
N ALA A 42 34.61 -9.28 -6.63
CA ALA A 42 33.79 -8.41 -7.46
C ALA A 42 33.33 -7.22 -6.62
N THR A 43 33.65 -6.01 -7.09
CA THR A 43 33.19 -4.78 -6.45
C THR A 43 32.18 -4.03 -7.29
N PHE A 44 32.12 -4.32 -8.58
CA PHE A 44 31.12 -3.80 -9.50
C PHE A 44 30.50 -4.95 -10.30
N VAL A 45 29.19 -5.12 -10.15
CA VAL A 45 28.31 -6.01 -10.92
C VAL A 45 27.09 -5.19 -11.32
N GLY A 46 27.15 -4.53 -12.47
CA GLY A 46 26.09 -3.60 -12.88
C GLY A 46 24.69 -4.26 -12.90
N SER A 47 24.59 -5.45 -13.48
CA SER A 47 23.39 -6.29 -13.43
C SER A 47 23.75 -7.74 -13.10
N ALA A 48 22.99 -8.39 -12.24
CA ALA A 48 23.11 -9.79 -11.88
C ALA A 48 21.73 -10.45 -12.01
N ILE A 49 21.58 -11.32 -13.01
CA ILE A 49 20.32 -12.01 -13.31
C ILE A 49 20.54 -13.50 -13.12
N PHE A 50 19.80 -14.10 -12.21
CA PHE A 50 19.77 -15.53 -11.95
C PHE A 50 18.34 -16.02 -12.11
N GLU A 51 18.06 -16.71 -13.22
CA GLU A 51 16.74 -17.15 -13.61
C GLU A 51 16.69 -18.66 -13.85
N ASP A 52 15.63 -19.33 -13.38
CA ASP A 52 15.37 -20.76 -13.64
C ASP A 52 16.50 -21.71 -13.22
N ASN A 53 17.34 -21.34 -12.24
CA ASN A 53 18.44 -22.21 -11.78
C ASN A 53 17.94 -23.16 -10.68
N LEU A 54 17.49 -24.35 -11.09
CA LEU A 54 16.81 -25.31 -10.23
C LEU A 54 17.68 -25.91 -9.11
N GLU A 55 19.01 -25.86 -9.25
CA GLU A 55 19.97 -26.39 -8.27
C GLU A 55 20.69 -25.29 -7.49
N LEU A 56 20.46 -24.01 -7.81
CA LEU A 56 21.16 -22.89 -7.20
C LEU A 56 20.70 -22.69 -5.76
N ARG A 57 21.65 -22.71 -4.82
CA ARG A 57 21.39 -22.66 -3.37
C ARG A 57 21.90 -21.41 -2.71
N GLU A 58 22.95 -20.81 -3.24
CA GLU A 58 23.64 -19.70 -2.58
C GLU A 58 24.23 -18.74 -3.61
N ILE A 59 24.02 -17.45 -3.37
CA ILE A 59 24.67 -16.37 -4.11
C ILE A 59 25.33 -15.44 -3.09
N SER A 60 26.63 -15.23 -3.22
CA SER A 60 27.40 -14.31 -2.38
C SER A 60 28.20 -13.34 -3.25
N LEU A 61 27.92 -12.05 -3.05
CA LEU A 61 28.55 -10.91 -3.71
C LEU A 61 29.07 -9.97 -2.60
N GLU A 62 30.37 -9.97 -2.30
CA GLU A 62 30.91 -9.29 -1.11
C GLU A 62 30.69 -7.77 -1.11
N ARG A 63 30.80 -7.12 -2.27
CA ARG A 63 30.70 -5.66 -2.38
C ARG A 63 30.02 -5.23 -3.67
N ALA A 64 29.16 -4.22 -3.54
CA ALA A 64 28.38 -3.66 -4.62
C ALA A 64 28.50 -2.15 -4.72
N GLU A 65 29.09 -1.65 -5.79
CA GLU A 65 29.08 -0.22 -6.14
C GLU A 65 27.72 0.25 -6.72
N ASP A 66 27.58 1.54 -7.01
CA ASP A 66 26.35 2.20 -7.53
C ASP A 66 25.59 1.45 -8.64
N GLY A 67 24.25 1.49 -8.57
CA GLY A 67 23.36 1.13 -9.68
C GLY A 67 23.19 -0.37 -9.95
N TRP A 68 23.49 -1.23 -8.96
CA TRP A 68 23.32 -2.67 -9.10
C TRP A 68 21.85 -3.06 -9.23
N ARG A 69 21.59 -3.89 -10.25
CA ARG A 69 20.31 -4.58 -10.44
C ARG A 69 20.48 -6.07 -10.22
N ILE A 70 19.79 -6.61 -9.23
CA ILE A 70 19.78 -8.04 -8.91
C ILE A 70 18.39 -8.59 -9.17
N ASP A 71 18.29 -9.53 -10.10
CA ASP A 71 17.06 -10.26 -10.40
C ASP A 71 17.28 -11.74 -10.03
N LEU A 72 16.56 -12.23 -9.03
CA LEU A 72 16.55 -13.61 -8.53
C LEU A 72 15.18 -14.23 -8.84
N ILE A 73 15.05 -14.90 -9.98
CA ILE A 73 13.75 -15.34 -10.50
C ILE A 73 13.72 -16.86 -10.59
N ALA A 74 12.70 -17.50 -10.03
CA ALA A 74 12.46 -18.93 -10.19
C ALA A 74 13.67 -19.81 -9.83
N ASN A 75 14.34 -19.53 -8.70
CA ASN A 75 15.41 -20.38 -8.16
C ASN A 75 14.87 -21.11 -6.92
N PRO A 76 14.08 -22.19 -7.08
CA PRO A 76 13.31 -22.79 -5.98
C PRO A 76 14.17 -23.43 -4.88
N GLN A 77 15.43 -23.72 -5.14
CA GLN A 77 16.39 -24.23 -4.15
C GLN A 77 17.26 -23.14 -3.52
N LEU A 78 17.11 -21.86 -3.91
CA LEU A 78 17.93 -20.77 -3.38
C LEU A 78 17.63 -20.60 -1.89
N LEU A 79 18.65 -20.74 -1.05
CA LEU A 79 18.55 -20.61 0.41
C LEU A 79 18.95 -19.21 0.88
N SER A 80 19.95 -18.61 0.22
CA SER A 80 20.51 -17.33 0.63
C SER A 80 21.04 -16.50 -0.54
N PHE A 81 20.83 -15.19 -0.44
CA PHE A 81 21.53 -14.19 -1.23
C PHE A 81 22.16 -13.16 -0.29
N SER A 82 23.44 -12.84 -0.52
CA SER A 82 24.19 -11.91 0.32
C SER A 82 24.92 -10.87 -0.53
N ALA A 83 24.62 -9.59 -0.29
CA ALA A 83 25.37 -8.43 -0.74
C ALA A 83 25.50 -7.40 0.40
N PRO A 84 26.38 -7.66 1.37
CA PRO A 84 26.37 -6.98 2.67
C PRO A 84 26.98 -5.58 2.64
N VAL A 85 27.75 -5.23 1.60
CA VAL A 85 28.40 -3.93 1.44
C VAL A 85 27.92 -3.29 0.14
N LEU A 86 27.08 -2.26 0.26
CA LEU A 86 26.53 -1.48 -0.83
C LEU A 86 27.14 -0.06 -0.76
N ASP A 87 28.09 0.25 -1.64
CA ASP A 87 28.75 1.54 -1.79
C ASP A 87 28.08 2.37 -2.90
N GLY A 88 27.00 3.08 -2.55
CA GLY A 88 26.24 3.86 -3.52
C GLY A 88 24.76 4.08 -3.16
N ASP A 89 24.01 4.56 -4.14
CA ASP A 89 22.58 4.75 -4.15
C ASP A 89 21.96 4.01 -5.38
N ASN A 90 20.64 3.82 -5.39
CA ASN A 90 19.89 3.15 -6.49
C ASN A 90 20.15 1.66 -6.69
N TYR A 91 20.24 0.88 -5.61
CA TYR A 91 20.19 -0.57 -5.72
C TYR A 91 18.78 -1.05 -6.05
N ARG A 92 18.67 -2.09 -6.87
CA ARG A 92 17.42 -2.79 -7.12
C ARG A 92 17.59 -4.28 -6.83
N LEU A 93 16.81 -4.79 -5.88
CA LEU A 93 16.59 -6.22 -5.70
C LEU A 93 15.18 -6.57 -6.20
N TRP A 94 15.10 -7.51 -7.11
CA TRP A 94 13.88 -8.19 -7.51
C TRP A 94 14.05 -9.69 -7.23
N SER A 95 13.29 -10.22 -6.26
CA SER A 95 13.27 -11.63 -5.94
C SER A 95 11.86 -12.17 -6.12
N GLU A 96 11.71 -13.22 -6.93
CA GLU A 96 10.40 -13.80 -7.26
C GLU A 96 10.52 -15.32 -7.42
N SER A 97 9.55 -16.05 -6.86
CA SER A 97 9.45 -17.51 -6.92
C SER A 97 10.70 -18.23 -6.39
N ASN A 98 11.16 -17.86 -5.18
CA ASN A 98 12.30 -18.49 -4.50
C ASN A 98 11.83 -19.18 -3.20
N ASP A 99 11.15 -20.32 -3.36
CA ASP A 99 10.43 -21.01 -2.28
C ASP A 99 11.24 -21.30 -1.01
N GLN A 100 12.54 -21.60 -1.17
CA GLN A 100 13.43 -21.97 -0.07
C GLN A 100 14.27 -20.80 0.47
N LEU A 101 14.10 -19.59 -0.05
CA LEU A 101 14.91 -18.43 0.35
C LEU A 101 14.62 -18.08 1.80
N VAL A 102 15.64 -18.18 2.66
CA VAL A 102 15.52 -17.90 4.11
C VAL A 102 16.29 -16.64 4.49
N ASP A 103 17.34 -16.31 3.75
CA ASP A 103 18.28 -15.25 4.10
C ASP A 103 18.53 -14.29 2.94
N LEU A 104 18.29 -13.01 3.20
CA LEU A 104 18.62 -11.89 2.32
C LEU A 104 19.45 -10.90 3.13
N ASP A 105 20.73 -10.78 2.79
CA ASP A 105 21.62 -9.81 3.42
C ASP A 105 21.88 -8.62 2.50
N LEU A 106 21.18 -7.51 2.76
CA LEU A 106 21.40 -6.19 2.19
C LEU A 106 21.62 -5.14 3.31
N ARG A 107 22.24 -5.53 4.43
CA ARG A 107 22.24 -4.73 5.67
C ARG A 107 22.82 -3.31 5.59
N SER A 108 23.61 -3.00 4.56
CA SER A 108 24.16 -1.66 4.31
C SER A 108 23.33 -0.83 3.33
N ALA A 109 22.21 -1.36 2.82
CA ALA A 109 21.30 -0.63 1.95
C ALA A 109 20.71 0.59 2.66
N THR A 110 21.03 1.77 2.15
CA THR A 110 20.40 3.04 2.56
C THR A 110 19.45 3.60 1.51
N HIS A 111 19.71 3.35 0.22
CA HIS A 111 18.88 3.81 -0.91
C HIS A 111 18.60 2.65 -1.87
N SER A 112 17.39 2.07 -1.84
CA SER A 112 17.12 0.84 -2.60
C SER A 112 15.67 0.64 -3.00
N SER A 113 15.45 0.05 -4.18
CA SER A 113 14.21 -0.61 -4.53
C SER A 113 14.31 -2.10 -4.18
N ILE A 114 13.39 -2.60 -3.37
CA ILE A 114 13.37 -3.97 -2.90
C ILE A 114 11.99 -4.55 -3.18
N VAL A 115 11.95 -5.55 -4.05
CA VAL A 115 10.74 -6.31 -4.38
C VAL A 115 11.03 -7.77 -4.07
N VAL A 116 10.26 -8.35 -3.16
CA VAL A 116 10.33 -9.77 -2.80
C VAL A 116 8.93 -10.36 -2.90
N ARG A 117 8.78 -11.32 -3.81
CA ARG A 117 7.54 -12.03 -4.11
C ARG A 117 7.73 -13.53 -3.99
N GLU A 118 6.68 -14.24 -3.60
CA GLU A 118 6.64 -15.71 -3.64
C GLU A 118 7.89 -16.32 -2.99
N SER A 119 8.18 -15.89 -1.77
CA SER A 119 9.35 -16.33 -0.97
C SER A 119 8.88 -16.76 0.42
N PRO A 120 8.05 -17.82 0.51
CA PRO A 120 7.36 -18.23 1.74
C PRO A 120 8.30 -18.68 2.88
N SER A 121 9.57 -18.99 2.59
CA SER A 121 10.56 -19.36 3.60
C SER A 121 11.29 -18.17 4.23
N LEU A 122 11.15 -16.95 3.66
CA LEU A 122 11.83 -15.75 4.13
C LEU A 122 11.11 -15.22 5.36
N ARG A 123 11.70 -15.42 6.54
CA ARG A 123 11.03 -15.14 7.82
C ARG A 123 11.38 -13.80 8.45
N SER A 124 12.45 -13.17 8.01
CA SER A 124 12.93 -11.88 8.49
C SER A 124 13.78 -11.23 7.41
N PHE A 125 13.83 -9.90 7.41
CA PHE A 125 14.73 -9.13 6.56
C PHE A 125 15.07 -7.84 7.31
N ASP A 126 16.35 -7.61 7.57
CA ASP A 126 16.82 -6.38 8.19
C ASP A 126 16.88 -5.24 7.14
N LEU A 127 15.98 -4.28 7.28
CA LEU A 127 15.92 -3.06 6.48
C LEU A 127 15.99 -1.80 7.35
N SER A 128 16.48 -1.94 8.59
CA SER A 128 16.52 -0.86 9.57
C SER A 128 17.44 0.31 9.17
N SER A 129 18.38 0.07 8.25
CA SER A 129 19.28 1.08 7.68
C SER A 129 18.72 1.81 6.46
N LEU A 130 17.57 1.38 5.90
CA LEU A 130 17.03 1.93 4.68
C LEU A 130 16.42 3.31 4.94
N VAL A 131 16.94 4.34 4.27
CA VAL A 131 16.54 5.76 4.43
C VAL A 131 15.63 6.22 3.29
N GLU A 132 15.96 5.87 2.05
CA GLU A 132 15.08 6.13 0.91
C GLU A 132 14.81 4.85 0.09
N GLY A 133 13.57 4.70 -0.35
CA GLY A 133 13.12 3.58 -1.13
C GLY A 133 12.77 3.92 -2.59
N GLY A 134 13.02 2.98 -3.49
CA GLY A 134 12.35 2.94 -4.78
C GLY A 134 10.92 2.41 -4.61
N SER A 135 10.70 1.20 -5.12
CA SER A 135 9.59 0.35 -4.69
C SER A 135 10.02 -0.51 -3.50
N ILE A 136 9.18 -0.60 -2.47
CA ILE A 136 9.31 -1.53 -1.36
C ILE A 136 8.11 -2.47 -1.41
N GLU A 137 8.34 -3.72 -1.77
CA GLU A 137 7.26 -4.70 -1.93
C GLU A 137 7.62 -6.05 -1.30
N PHE A 138 6.70 -6.54 -0.47
CA PHE A 138 6.74 -7.87 0.13
C PHE A 138 5.39 -8.56 -0.09
N SER A 139 5.37 -9.51 -1.03
CA SER A 139 4.16 -10.25 -1.40
C SER A 139 4.36 -11.76 -1.25
N ASP A 140 3.43 -12.47 -0.61
CA ASP A 140 3.50 -13.93 -0.45
C ASP A 140 4.81 -14.40 0.21
N THR A 141 5.22 -13.72 1.28
CA THR A 141 6.43 -14.06 2.04
C THR A 141 6.13 -14.74 3.37
N GLY A 142 7.15 -15.36 3.97
CA GLY A 142 7.09 -15.92 5.31
C GLY A 142 7.39 -14.92 6.43
N LEU A 143 7.45 -13.61 6.13
CA LEU A 143 7.79 -12.58 7.09
C LEU A 143 6.84 -12.64 8.28
N ARG A 144 7.39 -12.54 9.48
CA ARG A 144 6.63 -12.69 10.72
C ARG A 144 7.05 -11.67 11.76
N ASP A 145 6.20 -11.50 12.75
CA ASP A 145 6.42 -10.55 13.84
C ASP A 145 6.57 -9.13 13.29
N THR A 146 7.74 -8.50 13.42
CA THR A 146 7.97 -7.11 13.02
C THR A 146 8.90 -7.03 11.81
N LEU A 147 8.51 -6.27 10.79
CA LEU A 147 9.43 -5.73 9.79
C LEU A 147 9.79 -4.28 10.15
N ASP A 148 11.07 -4.02 10.37
CA ASP A 148 11.56 -2.72 10.80
C ASP A 148 12.07 -1.91 9.59
N LEU A 149 11.35 -0.84 9.28
CA LEU A 149 11.68 0.17 8.29
C LEU A 149 11.62 1.56 8.96
N SER A 150 11.93 1.64 10.26
CA SER A 150 11.73 2.86 11.05
C SER A 150 12.49 4.08 10.50
N SER A 151 13.62 3.86 9.83
CA SER A 151 14.48 4.90 9.26
C SER A 151 14.06 5.34 7.85
N LEU A 152 13.07 4.69 7.24
CA LEU A 152 12.65 4.98 5.87
C LEU A 152 11.90 6.31 5.84
N GLU A 153 12.49 7.35 5.27
CA GLU A 153 11.94 8.71 5.21
C GLU A 153 11.03 8.92 3.99
N ALA A 154 11.37 8.32 2.85
CA ALA A 154 10.60 8.51 1.62
C ALA A 154 10.69 7.30 0.68
N THR A 155 9.67 7.14 -0.15
CA THR A 155 9.73 6.27 -1.33
C THR A 155 9.37 7.01 -2.61
N SER A 156 10.12 6.78 -3.68
CA SER A 156 9.84 7.39 -5.00
C SER A 156 8.74 6.67 -5.77
N SER A 157 8.39 5.45 -5.38
CA SER A 157 7.38 4.60 -6.02
C SER A 157 6.35 4.16 -4.98
N HIS A 158 6.24 2.86 -4.70
CA HIS A 158 5.20 2.31 -3.84
C HIS A 158 5.75 1.55 -2.65
N ILE A 159 4.91 1.41 -1.63
CA ILE A 159 5.07 0.48 -0.52
C ILE A 159 3.91 -0.51 -0.59
N VAL A 160 4.21 -1.80 -0.73
CA VAL A 160 3.20 -2.87 -0.86
C VAL A 160 3.54 -4.03 0.06
N PHE A 161 2.61 -4.36 0.94
CA PHE A 161 2.64 -5.56 1.78
C PHE A 161 1.41 -6.39 1.48
N ALA A 162 1.59 -7.51 0.77
CA ALA A 162 0.48 -8.36 0.36
C ALA A 162 0.64 -9.81 0.81
N ARG A 163 -0.43 -10.45 1.30
CA ARG A 163 -0.45 -11.90 1.57
C ARG A 163 0.67 -12.40 2.50
N ASN A 164 1.09 -11.59 3.46
CA ASN A 164 2.07 -11.98 4.48
C ASN A 164 1.34 -12.46 5.73
N HIS A 165 1.02 -13.77 5.75
CA HIS A 165 0.09 -14.34 6.73
C HIS A 165 0.56 -14.23 8.19
N ASP A 166 1.88 -14.23 8.43
CA ASP A 166 2.46 -14.25 9.79
C ASP A 166 3.01 -12.89 10.25
N LEU A 167 3.01 -11.88 9.39
CA LEU A 167 3.50 -10.52 9.68
C LEU A 167 2.52 -9.83 10.64
N ARG A 168 3.04 -9.27 11.74
CA ARG A 168 2.23 -8.64 12.81
C ARG A 168 2.37 -7.13 12.87
N GLU A 169 3.55 -6.62 12.55
CA GLU A 169 3.90 -5.20 12.66
C GLU A 169 4.76 -4.76 11.49
N VAL A 170 4.46 -3.59 10.93
CA VAL A 170 5.35 -2.85 10.03
C VAL A 170 5.62 -1.48 10.65
N ARG A 171 6.90 -1.14 10.85
CA ARG A 171 7.31 0.15 11.38
C ARG A 171 7.80 1.06 10.26
N LEU A 172 7.13 2.18 10.06
CA LEU A 172 7.47 3.23 9.11
C LEU A 172 7.46 4.57 9.88
N ASP A 173 8.16 4.57 11.01
CA ASP A 173 8.08 5.64 12.01
C ASP A 173 8.46 7.00 11.41
N ASP A 174 9.55 7.08 10.65
CA ASP A 174 10.05 8.32 10.04
C ASP A 174 9.54 8.57 8.60
N LEU A 175 8.62 7.76 8.10
CA LEU A 175 8.14 7.88 6.71
C LEU A 175 7.30 9.13 6.52
N VAL A 176 7.79 10.07 5.71
CA VAL A 176 7.16 11.35 5.39
C VAL A 176 6.38 11.32 4.07
N GLU A 177 6.91 10.63 3.05
CA GLU A 177 6.35 10.65 1.70
C GLU A 177 6.32 9.28 1.00
N VAL A 178 5.18 8.99 0.35
CA VAL A 178 5.06 7.89 -0.62
C VAL A 178 4.74 8.45 -2.00
N GLY A 179 5.67 8.25 -2.94
CA GLY A 179 5.62 8.80 -4.29
C GLY A 179 4.52 8.22 -5.18
N GLN A 180 3.91 7.11 -4.80
CA GLN A 180 2.75 6.52 -5.46
C GLN A 180 1.76 5.95 -4.44
N GLU A 181 1.79 4.64 -4.21
CA GLU A 181 0.76 3.94 -3.44
C GLU A 181 1.32 3.26 -2.19
N LEU A 182 0.52 3.27 -1.13
CA LEU A 182 0.76 2.57 0.12
C LEU A 182 -0.32 1.50 0.28
N VAL A 183 0.06 0.24 0.22
CA VAL A 183 -0.88 -0.89 0.16
C VAL A 183 -0.54 -1.91 1.24
N PHE A 184 -1.52 -2.21 2.09
CA PHE A 184 -1.51 -3.34 3.01
C PHE A 184 -2.72 -4.21 2.69
N ASP A 185 -2.46 -5.38 2.11
CA ASP A 185 -3.49 -6.23 1.51
C ASP A 185 -3.37 -7.68 1.97
N GLU A 186 -4.45 -8.27 2.46
CA GLU A 186 -4.50 -9.71 2.80
C GLU A 186 -3.39 -10.13 3.81
N ASN A 187 -3.11 -9.31 4.84
CA ASN A 187 -2.16 -9.66 5.92
C ASN A 187 -2.95 -9.98 7.21
N PRO A 188 -3.49 -11.21 7.37
CA PRO A 188 -4.44 -11.53 8.43
C PRO A 188 -3.90 -11.39 9.86
N SER A 189 -2.58 -11.51 10.07
CA SER A 189 -1.95 -11.34 11.40
C SER A 189 -1.49 -9.90 11.69
N LEU A 190 -1.54 -9.01 10.69
CA LEU A 190 -1.06 -7.63 10.82
C LEU A 190 -2.00 -6.87 11.75
N ASP A 191 -1.50 -6.49 12.92
CA ASP A 191 -2.28 -5.79 13.94
C ASP A 191 -1.83 -4.34 14.16
N THR A 192 -0.59 -4.01 13.76
CA THR A 192 0.04 -2.71 13.97
C THR A 192 0.75 -2.23 12.71
N ILE A 193 0.51 -0.98 12.32
CA ILE A 193 1.24 -0.26 11.28
C ILE A 193 1.58 1.10 11.86
N ARG A 194 2.85 1.47 11.89
CA ARG A 194 3.29 2.78 12.44
C ARG A 194 3.60 3.72 11.29
N LEU A 195 2.80 4.78 11.16
CA LEU A 195 2.86 5.80 10.10
C LEU A 195 2.68 7.19 10.75
N ASP A 196 3.44 7.42 11.82
CA ASP A 196 3.24 8.57 12.72
C ASP A 196 3.57 9.91 12.01
N HIS A 197 4.44 9.89 10.99
CA HIS A 197 4.94 11.08 10.28
C HIS A 197 4.57 11.17 8.79
N LEU A 198 3.68 10.31 8.29
CA LEU A 198 3.30 10.34 6.87
C LEU A 198 2.52 11.62 6.55
N GLU A 199 3.16 12.58 5.89
CA GLU A 199 2.56 13.87 5.53
C GLU A 199 1.84 13.83 4.18
N ASN A 200 2.39 13.09 3.21
CA ASN A 200 1.95 13.12 1.81
C ASN A 200 1.94 11.74 1.16
N ALA A 201 0.88 11.46 0.40
CA ALA A 201 0.83 10.32 -0.51
C ALA A 201 0.31 10.77 -1.89
N LEU A 202 1.12 10.54 -2.93
CA LEU A 202 0.84 11.07 -4.27
C LEU A 202 -0.24 10.29 -5.03
N ARG A 203 -0.59 9.08 -4.60
CA ARG A 203 -1.71 8.31 -5.18
C ARG A 203 -2.59 7.70 -4.10
N ASN A 204 -2.63 6.38 -3.99
CA ASN A 204 -3.66 5.68 -3.22
C ASN A 204 -3.08 5.12 -1.92
N ILE A 205 -3.87 5.16 -0.86
CA ILE A 205 -3.63 4.41 0.37
C ILE A 205 -4.72 3.34 0.45
N LEU A 206 -4.31 2.07 0.58
CA LEU A 206 -5.19 0.91 0.63
C LEU A 206 -4.87 0.05 1.86
N PHE A 207 -5.86 -0.18 2.71
CA PHE A 207 -5.84 -1.18 3.78
C PHE A 207 -6.98 -2.16 3.54
N ARG A 208 -6.68 -3.36 3.03
CA ARG A 208 -7.69 -4.37 2.67
C ARG A 208 -7.39 -5.72 3.30
N ASP A 209 -8.41 -6.39 3.82
CA ASP A 209 -8.34 -7.78 4.31
C ASP A 209 -7.21 -8.02 5.34
N ASN A 210 -7.00 -7.07 6.26
CA ASN A 210 -6.10 -7.22 7.39
C ASN A 210 -6.93 -7.50 8.65
N SER A 211 -7.44 -8.72 8.77
CA SER A 211 -8.46 -9.09 9.78
C SER A 211 -8.07 -8.85 11.25
N SER A 212 -6.77 -8.75 11.58
CA SER A 212 -6.27 -8.42 12.92
C SER A 212 -6.02 -6.92 13.17
N LEU A 213 -6.04 -6.08 12.13
CA LEU A 213 -5.76 -4.65 12.23
C LEU A 213 -6.85 -3.96 13.04
N ARG A 214 -6.45 -3.25 14.11
CA ARG A 214 -7.40 -2.64 15.06
C ARG A 214 -7.61 -1.15 14.83
N GLU A 215 -6.60 -0.48 14.29
CA GLU A 215 -6.63 0.94 14.02
C GLU A 215 -5.81 1.28 12.77
N VAL A 216 -6.24 2.31 12.06
CA VAL A 216 -5.44 3.00 11.03
C VAL A 216 -5.25 4.43 11.54
N ARG A 217 -3.99 4.84 11.73
CA ARG A 217 -3.63 6.16 12.27
C ARG A 217 -2.65 6.82 11.31
N LEU A 218 -3.03 7.98 10.82
CA LEU A 218 -2.30 8.81 9.86
C LEU A 218 -2.39 10.26 10.35
N PRO A 219 -1.79 10.59 11.52
CA PRO A 219 -2.07 11.82 12.23
C PRO A 219 -1.58 13.08 11.50
N GLU A 220 -0.51 12.96 10.71
CA GLU A 220 0.12 14.07 9.99
C GLU A 220 -0.23 14.09 8.49
N LEU A 221 -1.01 13.13 7.99
CA LEU A 221 -1.38 13.07 6.57
C LEU A 221 -2.27 14.26 6.23
N SER A 222 -1.71 15.21 5.49
CA SER A 222 -2.37 16.47 5.15
C SER A 222 -3.01 16.44 3.77
N TYR A 223 -2.34 15.79 2.81
CA TYR A 223 -2.78 15.69 1.43
C TYR A 223 -2.69 14.27 0.88
N LEU A 224 -3.79 13.82 0.29
CA LEU A 224 -3.87 12.58 -0.48
C LEU A 224 -4.38 12.87 -1.89
N TYR A 225 -3.51 12.79 -2.88
CA TYR A 225 -3.85 13.13 -4.27
C TYR A 225 -4.76 12.09 -4.95
N GLY A 226 -4.72 10.84 -4.49
CA GLY A 226 -5.58 9.75 -4.96
C GLY A 226 -6.66 9.36 -3.94
N SER A 227 -6.83 8.05 -3.71
CA SER A 227 -7.93 7.49 -2.90
C SER A 227 -7.45 6.92 -1.58
N LEU A 228 -8.26 7.09 -0.52
CA LEU A 228 -8.13 6.33 0.72
C LEU A 228 -9.19 5.24 0.73
N SER A 229 -8.76 3.98 0.68
CA SER A 229 -9.65 2.82 0.70
C SER A 229 -9.30 1.92 1.87
N ILE A 230 -10.27 1.71 2.76
CA ILE A 230 -10.14 0.81 3.91
C ILE A 230 -11.28 -0.18 3.83
N SER A 231 -10.99 -1.45 3.58
CA SER A 231 -12.03 -2.47 3.48
C SER A 231 -11.71 -3.83 4.08
N ASP A 232 -12.74 -4.55 4.49
CA ASP A 232 -12.63 -5.95 4.94
C ASP A 232 -11.67 -6.15 6.13
N ASN A 233 -11.48 -5.11 6.98
CA ASN A 233 -10.68 -5.23 8.20
C ASN A 233 -11.61 -5.50 9.40
N ASP A 234 -11.89 -6.78 9.65
CA ASP A 234 -12.91 -7.23 10.61
C ASP A 234 -12.70 -6.76 12.06
N SER A 235 -11.44 -6.57 12.48
CA SER A 235 -11.09 -6.10 13.82
C SER A 235 -10.90 -4.59 13.92
N LEU A 236 -11.02 -3.86 12.80
CA LEU A 236 -10.76 -2.43 12.76
C LEU A 236 -11.84 -1.69 13.54
N ARG A 237 -11.42 -0.93 14.55
CA ARG A 237 -12.32 -0.17 15.43
C ARG A 237 -12.24 1.32 15.19
N ARG A 238 -11.12 1.79 14.66
CA ARG A 238 -10.84 3.21 14.54
C ARG A 238 -10.05 3.56 13.28
N VAL A 239 -10.42 4.68 12.66
CA VAL A 239 -9.64 5.35 11.62
C VAL A 239 -9.40 6.80 12.06
N GLU A 240 -8.14 7.17 12.28
CA GLU A 240 -7.72 8.52 12.68
C GLU A 240 -6.86 9.15 11.57
N VAL A 241 -7.43 10.10 10.84
CA VAL A 241 -6.74 10.91 9.83
C VAL A 241 -7.11 12.39 10.03
N PRO A 242 -6.81 12.98 11.21
CA PRO A 242 -7.34 14.27 11.62
C PRO A 242 -6.84 15.44 10.75
N ALA A 243 -5.61 15.39 10.25
CA ALA A 243 -4.98 16.49 9.50
C ALA A 243 -5.34 16.51 8.00
N LEU A 244 -6.02 15.49 7.48
CA LEU A 244 -6.26 15.37 6.04
C LEU A 244 -7.24 16.43 5.56
N GLU A 245 -6.78 17.31 4.67
CA GLU A 245 -7.58 18.44 4.18
C GLU A 245 -8.48 18.06 3.00
N SER A 246 -7.99 17.18 2.12
CA SER A 246 -8.69 16.76 0.90
C SER A 246 -8.30 15.34 0.48
N VAL A 247 -9.28 14.58 -0.03
CA VAL A 247 -9.05 13.34 -0.79
C VAL A 247 -9.28 13.62 -2.26
N GLY A 248 -8.20 13.52 -3.03
CA GLY A 248 -8.13 14.03 -4.39
C GLY A 248 -7.61 15.46 -4.44
N ASP A 249 -6.89 15.76 -5.50
CA ASP A 249 -6.35 17.10 -5.75
C ASP A 249 -7.35 17.98 -6.49
N PRO A 250 -7.88 19.04 -5.85
CA PRO A 250 -8.90 19.91 -6.44
C PRO A 250 -8.41 20.65 -7.70
N ASP A 251 -7.11 20.81 -7.88
CA ASP A 251 -6.50 21.57 -8.97
C ASP A 251 -6.16 20.70 -10.19
N THR A 252 -6.31 19.38 -10.10
CA THR A 252 -6.03 18.46 -11.22
C THR A 252 -7.23 17.60 -11.58
N VAL A 253 -7.32 17.15 -12.84
CA VAL A 253 -8.38 16.23 -13.28
C VAL A 253 -8.35 14.87 -12.54
N GLN A 254 -7.31 14.60 -11.76
CA GLN A 254 -7.14 13.36 -11.01
C GLN A 254 -8.17 13.23 -9.87
N TYR A 255 -8.72 14.33 -9.32
CA TYR A 255 -9.78 14.21 -8.31
C TYR A 255 -11.01 13.43 -8.83
N LEU A 256 -11.25 13.44 -10.15
CA LEU A 256 -12.34 12.68 -10.79
C LEU A 256 -12.20 11.15 -10.65
N ARG A 257 -11.10 10.67 -10.06
CA ARG A 257 -10.85 9.25 -9.80
C ARG A 257 -10.52 8.95 -8.34
N SER A 258 -10.51 9.98 -7.49
CA SER A 258 -10.21 9.85 -6.06
C SER A 258 -11.45 9.49 -5.26
N SER A 259 -11.31 8.70 -4.20
CA SER A 259 -12.42 8.31 -3.34
C SER A 259 -11.96 8.13 -1.89
N LEU A 260 -12.84 8.47 -0.96
CA LEU A 260 -12.76 8.03 0.43
C LEU A 260 -13.74 6.87 0.61
N SER A 261 -13.23 5.66 0.83
CA SER A 261 -14.05 4.45 0.98
C SER A 261 -13.75 3.74 2.28
N LEU A 262 -14.77 3.56 3.11
CA LEU A 262 -14.77 2.75 4.32
C LEU A 262 -15.83 1.64 4.11
N THR A 263 -15.40 0.46 3.67
CA THR A 263 -16.33 -0.60 3.25
C THR A 263 -16.10 -1.89 4.05
N ASP A 264 -17.17 -2.48 4.60
CA ASP A 264 -17.11 -3.80 5.26
C ASP A 264 -16.11 -3.92 6.44
N ASN A 265 -15.87 -2.81 7.14
CA ASN A 265 -15.14 -2.80 8.41
C ASN A 265 -16.13 -2.97 9.58
N SER A 266 -16.52 -4.21 9.85
CA SER A 266 -17.69 -4.52 10.68
C SER A 266 -17.60 -4.03 12.14
N GLN A 267 -16.41 -3.87 12.71
CA GLN A 267 -16.18 -3.34 14.06
C GLN A 267 -15.88 -1.83 14.11
N LEU A 268 -15.80 -1.15 12.97
CA LEU A 268 -15.41 0.26 12.90
C LEU A 268 -16.43 1.09 13.66
N ALA A 269 -16.00 1.76 14.73
CA ALA A 269 -16.86 2.50 15.64
C ALA A 269 -16.53 3.99 15.69
N ASP A 270 -15.26 4.34 15.43
CA ASP A 270 -14.75 5.70 15.52
C ASP A 270 -14.06 6.08 14.18
N ILE A 271 -14.41 7.24 13.62
CA ILE A 271 -13.68 7.86 12.51
C ILE A 271 -13.31 9.29 12.91
N SER A 272 -12.16 9.77 12.46
CA SER A 272 -11.70 11.13 12.69
C SER A 272 -11.06 11.68 11.42
N PHE A 273 -11.70 12.68 10.84
CA PHE A 273 -11.32 13.42 9.64
C PHE A 273 -11.61 14.92 9.85
N GLU A 274 -11.20 15.44 11.01
CA GLU A 274 -11.60 16.77 11.50
C GLU A 274 -11.22 17.92 10.57
N SER A 275 -10.16 17.78 9.77
CA SER A 275 -9.74 18.76 8.76
C SER A 275 -10.23 18.47 7.34
N LEU A 276 -10.99 17.40 7.10
CA LEU A 276 -11.38 17.01 5.74
C LEU A 276 -12.50 17.90 5.22
N HIS A 277 -12.18 18.75 4.24
CA HIS A 277 -13.14 19.69 3.64
C HIS A 277 -13.73 19.17 2.33
N ALA A 278 -12.95 18.39 1.56
CA ALA A 278 -13.35 17.93 0.24
C ALA A 278 -13.00 16.48 -0.03
N VAL A 279 -13.91 15.78 -0.70
CA VAL A 279 -13.67 14.47 -1.33
C VAL A 279 -13.96 14.60 -2.81
N GLY A 280 -13.11 14.00 -3.65
CA GLY A 280 -13.29 13.98 -5.10
C GLY A 280 -14.49 13.14 -5.54
N GLN A 281 -14.25 12.04 -6.27
CA GLN A 281 -15.30 11.34 -7.03
C GLN A 281 -16.32 10.59 -6.16
N ARG A 282 -15.93 10.09 -4.99
CA ARG A 282 -16.85 9.35 -4.12
C ARG A 282 -16.46 9.40 -2.65
N LEU A 283 -17.45 9.70 -1.81
CA LEU A 283 -17.44 9.31 -0.40
C LEU A 283 -18.33 8.09 -0.24
N GLN A 284 -17.78 6.99 0.24
CA GLN A 284 -18.49 5.74 0.47
C GLN A 284 -18.24 5.22 1.89
N ILE A 285 -19.32 5.07 2.66
CA ILE A 285 -19.29 4.41 3.97
C ILE A 285 -20.33 3.30 3.93
N THR A 286 -19.85 2.07 3.82
CA THR A 286 -20.70 0.88 3.68
C THR A 286 -20.32 -0.20 4.68
N GLY A 287 -21.29 -0.80 5.37
CA GLY A 287 -21.00 -1.95 6.24
C GLY A 287 -20.14 -1.64 7.47
N ALA A 288 -19.96 -0.37 7.84
CA ALA A 288 -19.27 0.08 9.05
C ALA A 288 -20.17 -0.10 10.28
N ASN A 289 -20.43 -1.36 10.63
CA ASN A 289 -21.54 -1.73 11.53
C ASN A 289 -21.36 -1.26 12.98
N GLY A 290 -20.16 -0.88 13.42
CA GLY A 290 -19.93 -0.30 14.76
C GLY A 290 -20.19 1.20 14.84
N LEU A 291 -20.23 1.89 13.70
CA LEU A 291 -20.23 3.35 13.60
C LEU A 291 -21.60 3.89 14.01
N ARG A 292 -21.61 4.84 14.95
CA ARG A 292 -22.85 5.41 15.50
C ARG A 292 -23.17 6.78 14.94
N ASP A 293 -22.15 7.52 14.56
CA ASP A 293 -22.30 8.87 14.03
C ASP A 293 -21.22 9.21 13.01
N LEU A 294 -21.40 10.33 12.30
CA LEU A 294 -20.44 10.90 11.35
C LEU A 294 -19.84 12.23 11.84
N HIS A 295 -19.76 12.47 13.16
CA HIS A 295 -19.19 13.72 13.69
C HIS A 295 -17.71 13.89 13.36
N GLY A 296 -16.99 12.79 13.12
CA GLY A 296 -15.62 12.83 12.61
C GLY A 296 -15.45 13.47 11.23
N LEU A 297 -16.54 13.74 10.50
CA LEU A 297 -16.55 14.39 9.18
C LEU A 297 -17.11 15.83 9.24
N SER A 298 -17.06 16.49 10.41
CA SER A 298 -17.78 17.76 10.63
C SER A 298 -17.35 18.93 9.77
N SER A 299 -16.15 18.89 9.20
CA SER A 299 -15.60 19.94 8.33
C SER A 299 -15.87 19.70 6.85
N LEU A 300 -16.47 18.56 6.49
CA LEU A 300 -16.71 18.18 5.10
C LEU A 300 -17.79 19.09 4.49
N THR A 301 -17.41 19.82 3.44
CA THR A 301 -18.32 20.72 2.72
C THR A 301 -18.65 20.22 1.32
N ILE A 302 -17.74 19.48 0.67
CA ILE A 302 -17.88 19.13 -0.75
C ILE A 302 -17.60 17.64 -0.98
N VAL A 303 -18.54 16.96 -1.64
CA VAL A 303 -18.31 15.67 -2.32
C VAL A 303 -18.49 15.90 -3.81
N ARG A 304 -17.42 15.86 -4.60
CA ARG A 304 -17.49 16.27 -6.01
C ARG A 304 -18.27 15.29 -6.89
N GLY A 305 -18.41 14.04 -6.48
CA GLY A 305 -19.22 13.03 -7.15
C GLY A 305 -20.25 12.40 -6.22
N ASN A 306 -20.14 11.09 -5.98
CA ASN A 306 -21.19 10.32 -5.32
C ASN A 306 -21.04 10.31 -3.81
N PHE A 307 -22.15 10.53 -3.10
CA PHE A 307 -22.26 10.25 -1.67
C PHE A 307 -23.02 8.94 -1.48
N VAL A 308 -22.36 7.95 -0.86
CA VAL A 308 -22.93 6.62 -0.63
C VAL A 308 -22.81 6.26 0.85
N LEU A 309 -23.96 6.09 1.50
CA LEU A 309 -24.06 5.66 2.89
C LEU A 309 -24.99 4.46 2.97
N SER A 310 -24.45 3.26 3.17
CA SER A 310 -25.31 2.06 3.17
C SER A 310 -24.93 0.95 4.13
N PHE A 311 -25.88 0.15 4.57
CA PHE A 311 -25.62 -1.03 5.41
C PHE A 311 -24.87 -0.73 6.73
N ASN A 312 -24.96 0.49 7.27
CA ASN A 312 -24.33 0.85 8.54
C ASN A 312 -25.32 0.62 9.69
N ARG A 313 -25.31 -0.58 10.27
CA ARG A 313 -26.37 -1.05 11.18
C ARG A 313 -26.54 -0.25 12.47
N MET A 314 -25.47 0.36 12.99
CA MET A 314 -25.52 1.11 14.26
C MET A 314 -25.64 2.62 14.09
N LEU A 315 -25.56 3.11 12.84
CA LEU A 315 -25.52 4.54 12.52
C LEU A 315 -26.85 5.20 12.88
N GLN A 316 -26.80 6.26 13.68
CA GLN A 316 -27.95 6.96 14.26
C GLN A 316 -27.92 8.46 14.00
N ASP A 317 -26.75 9.01 13.72
CA ASP A 317 -26.53 10.45 13.66
C ASP A 317 -25.59 10.83 12.51
N ILE A 318 -26.10 11.53 11.51
CA ILE A 318 -25.30 12.10 10.42
C ILE A 318 -25.21 13.62 10.50
N THR A 319 -25.62 14.23 11.62
CA THR A 319 -25.65 15.70 11.78
C THR A 319 -24.25 16.33 11.79
N GLY A 320 -23.20 15.54 11.95
CA GLY A 320 -21.83 15.95 11.64
C GLY A 320 -21.71 16.52 10.22
N LEU A 321 -22.50 16.04 9.26
CA LEU A 321 -22.48 16.51 7.88
C LEU A 321 -23.31 17.78 7.61
N ASN A 322 -23.79 18.48 8.65
CA ASN A 322 -24.58 19.70 8.49
C ASN A 322 -23.82 20.87 7.82
N GLY A 323 -22.50 20.75 7.65
CA GLY A 323 -21.66 21.67 6.89
C GLY A 323 -21.60 21.38 5.38
N MET A 324 -22.20 20.29 4.88
CA MET A 324 -22.15 19.96 3.45
C MET A 324 -22.88 20.99 2.59
N GLU A 325 -22.20 21.46 1.54
CA GLU A 325 -22.69 22.48 0.60
C GLU A 325 -23.02 21.89 -0.78
N SER A 326 -22.33 20.82 -1.20
CA SER A 326 -22.44 20.28 -2.58
C SER A 326 -22.15 18.79 -2.66
N ILE A 327 -22.95 18.09 -3.46
CA ILE A 327 -22.76 16.68 -3.82
C ILE A 327 -22.88 16.55 -5.35
N GLY A 328 -21.85 16.06 -6.02
CA GLY A 328 -21.93 15.85 -7.46
C GLY A 328 -21.95 17.13 -8.31
N MET A 329 -21.68 18.28 -7.70
CA MET A 329 -21.63 19.56 -8.40
C MET A 329 -20.20 20.08 -8.41
N ALA A 330 -19.45 19.72 -9.45
CA ALA A 330 -18.14 20.30 -9.68
C ALA A 330 -18.26 21.80 -9.98
N ALA A 331 -17.42 22.60 -9.33
CA ALA A 331 -17.24 24.01 -9.66
C ALA A 331 -16.47 24.20 -10.99
N ALA A 332 -17.02 23.74 -12.13
CA ALA A 332 -16.56 23.95 -13.52
C ALA A 332 -15.09 23.55 -13.90
N PRO A 333 -14.70 23.39 -15.19
CA PRO A 333 -15.45 23.14 -16.41
C PRO A 333 -15.12 21.72 -16.94
N ILE A 334 -15.57 20.64 -16.28
CA ILE A 334 -15.36 19.28 -16.79
C ILE A 334 -16.65 18.46 -16.62
N GLY A 335 -17.63 18.75 -17.49
CA GLY A 335 -18.82 17.91 -17.70
C GLY A 335 -19.75 17.70 -16.50
N PRO A 336 -20.95 17.12 -16.72
CA PRO A 336 -21.82 16.70 -15.64
C PRO A 336 -21.37 15.32 -15.16
N ASP A 337 -20.50 15.25 -14.15
CA ASP A 337 -20.50 14.08 -13.29
C ASP A 337 -21.68 14.26 -12.33
N ALA A 338 -22.87 13.82 -12.76
CA ALA A 338 -24.07 13.78 -11.92
C ALA A 338 -23.80 12.85 -10.73
N GLY A 339 -23.31 13.42 -9.63
CA GLY A 339 -23.04 12.68 -8.41
C GLY A 339 -24.35 12.42 -7.68
N ASN A 340 -24.62 11.15 -7.38
CA ASN A 340 -25.84 10.75 -6.71
C ASN A 340 -25.69 10.86 -5.19
N TYR A 341 -26.80 11.17 -4.53
CA TYR A 341 -26.97 11.02 -3.09
C TYR A 341 -27.68 9.68 -2.83
N LEU A 342 -26.98 8.72 -2.23
CA LEU A 342 -27.52 7.40 -1.93
C LEU A 342 -27.41 7.09 -0.43
N VAL A 343 -28.55 7.04 0.25
CA VAL A 343 -28.67 6.59 1.63
C VAL A 343 -29.63 5.41 1.69
N ARG A 344 -29.14 4.22 2.06
CA ARG A 344 -30.01 3.03 2.14
C ARG A 344 -29.58 2.02 3.18
N ASP A 345 -30.50 1.19 3.64
CA ASP A 345 -30.17 0.04 4.50
C ASP A 345 -29.42 0.44 5.80
N ASN A 346 -29.70 1.63 6.35
CA ASN A 346 -29.16 2.12 7.63
C ASN A 346 -30.28 2.10 8.70
N PRO A 347 -30.64 0.94 9.28
CA PRO A 347 -31.89 0.73 10.01
C PRO A 347 -32.05 1.53 11.32
N ARG A 348 -30.98 2.20 11.79
CA ARG A 348 -31.02 3.06 12.97
C ARG A 348 -30.91 4.55 12.65
N LEU A 349 -30.67 4.89 11.39
CA LEU A 349 -30.56 6.27 10.94
C LEU A 349 -31.98 6.82 10.73
N PRO A 350 -32.40 7.88 11.44
CA PRO A 350 -33.70 8.49 11.17
C PRO A 350 -33.76 9.00 9.73
N MET A 351 -34.79 8.58 8.98
CA MET A 351 -35.00 9.00 7.59
C MET A 351 -35.04 10.53 7.44
N GLU A 352 -35.60 11.23 8.44
CA GLU A 352 -35.63 12.70 8.51
C GLU A 352 -34.22 13.31 8.45
N GLN A 353 -33.19 12.70 9.04
CA GLN A 353 -31.82 13.23 8.93
C GLN A 353 -31.28 13.07 7.51
N ALA A 354 -31.56 11.94 6.86
CA ALA A 354 -31.14 11.70 5.48
C ALA A 354 -31.85 12.63 4.49
N GLU A 355 -33.14 12.91 4.72
CA GLU A 355 -33.93 13.86 3.93
C GLU A 355 -33.48 15.30 4.18
N ALA A 356 -33.33 15.71 5.44
CA ALA A 356 -32.88 17.05 5.81
C ALA A 356 -31.49 17.35 5.21
N LEU A 357 -30.56 16.39 5.27
CA LEU A 357 -29.25 16.56 4.65
C LEU A 357 -29.35 16.81 3.14
N ALA A 358 -30.19 16.06 2.42
CA ALA A 358 -30.35 16.20 0.99
C ALA A 358 -31.09 17.49 0.58
N PHE A 359 -32.21 17.81 1.25
CA PHE A 359 -33.15 18.83 0.79
C PHE A 359 -33.05 20.17 1.54
N ASP A 360 -32.69 20.15 2.82
CA ASP A 360 -32.63 21.36 3.66
C ASP A 360 -31.20 21.89 3.84
N ILE A 361 -30.20 21.00 3.97
CA ILE A 361 -28.80 21.36 4.19
C ILE A 361 -28.08 21.58 2.85
N VAL A 362 -27.96 20.54 2.02
CA VAL A 362 -27.32 20.66 0.70
C VAL A 362 -28.25 21.38 -0.26
N GLY A 363 -29.51 20.94 -0.33
CA GLY A 363 -30.50 21.45 -1.28
C GLY A 363 -30.42 20.72 -2.63
N GLU A 364 -31.57 20.41 -3.21
CA GLU A 364 -31.67 19.61 -4.46
C GLU A 364 -30.91 20.25 -5.63
N ASP A 365 -30.91 21.59 -5.72
CA ASP A 365 -30.16 22.35 -6.73
C ASP A 365 -28.63 22.22 -6.58
N ASN A 366 -28.14 21.73 -5.44
CA ASN A 366 -26.72 21.48 -5.15
C ASN A 366 -26.36 19.98 -5.19
N ILE A 367 -27.29 19.13 -5.63
CA ILE A 367 -27.08 17.70 -5.89
C ILE A 367 -27.09 17.47 -7.39
N GLY A 368 -25.96 17.03 -7.95
CA GLY A 368 -25.78 16.91 -9.39
C GLY A 368 -26.58 15.78 -10.04
N GLY A 369 -26.97 14.77 -9.28
CA GLY A 369 -27.65 13.55 -9.74
C GLY A 369 -28.88 13.18 -8.92
N ASP A 370 -29.18 11.88 -8.89
CA ASP A 370 -30.38 11.36 -8.23
C ASP A 370 -30.23 11.37 -6.70
N VAL A 371 -31.34 11.67 -6.02
CA VAL A 371 -31.50 11.51 -4.56
C VAL A 371 -32.26 10.22 -4.28
N ILE A 372 -31.57 9.25 -3.68
CA ILE A 372 -32.11 7.92 -3.36
C ILE A 372 -32.00 7.69 -1.86
N ILE A 373 -33.15 7.68 -1.18
CA ILE A 373 -33.27 7.36 0.25
C ILE A 373 -34.18 6.14 0.40
N LEU A 374 -33.64 5.03 0.91
CA LEU A 374 -34.37 3.76 1.04
C LEU A 374 -34.22 3.15 2.44
N ASP A 375 -35.34 2.90 3.11
CA ASP A 375 -35.38 2.31 4.47
C ASP A 375 -35.76 0.81 4.47
N VAL A 376 -35.76 0.15 3.31
CA VAL A 376 -36.14 -1.27 3.24
C VAL A 376 -34.90 -2.14 3.37
N PRO A 377 -34.81 -3.03 4.39
CA PRO A 377 -33.81 -4.07 4.38
C PRO A 377 -34.07 -4.92 3.14
N PHE A 378 -33.11 -5.00 2.21
CA PHE A 378 -33.17 -5.96 1.10
C PHE A 378 -33.08 -7.40 1.65
N GLY A 379 -34.21 -7.87 2.20
CA GLY A 379 -34.51 -9.26 2.56
C GLY A 379 -35.40 -9.95 1.54
N GLY A 380 -35.40 -9.47 0.29
CA GLY A 380 -36.13 -10.09 -0.83
C GLY A 380 -35.14 -10.62 -1.85
N SER A 381 -35.00 -11.95 -1.90
CA SER A 381 -34.36 -12.69 -2.99
C SER A 381 -34.92 -12.28 -4.35
N PHE A 382 -34.05 -11.98 -5.31
CA PHE A 382 -34.36 -12.01 -6.75
C PHE A 382 -33.48 -13.03 -7.46
#